data_AF-A0AAU4CUK3-F1
#
_entry.id   AF-A0AAU4CUK3-F1
#
_cell.length_a   1.000
_cell.length_b   1.000
_cell.length_c   1.000
_cell.angle_alpha   90.00
_cell.angle_beta   90.00
_cell.angle_gamma   90.00
#
_symmetry.space_group_name_H-M   'P 1'
#
loop_
_entity.id
_entity.type
_entity.pdbx_description
1 polymer ?
#
loop_
_entity_poly.entity_id
_entity_poly.type
_entity_poly.pdbx_seq_one_letter_code
_entity_poly.pdbx_strand_id
1 'polypeptide(L)'
;MGDTERPKYVLLPYGAAAEFDGADGYEATWASCTDTENLFGDPPPPPRGTYELLGCAPEGDLETALTRARADGSAPLGRLVLEIPGERGEPVHEWCLDDVRVLGDRPSPSDPSLRDITIEGAPHPADPSGLPRRRPLSRGFRLLGPESEPHGSCEDLAHLGDDDPSESADPPVRLLGCVPRGALRAALDAGEEDLGHAELLRLDTHGRPVQAAVEGELTAWIPSARGPGLVDLTLEPWSDRPPTAAEQVWSLWDRGRPTEPNLWAHCGTAGRGFWLDTALANRDTSGADAPAGTTYHLDGRHITDDAAFFCALGEAVNGPGGYFGHCLDGVRDALRGHFGATSPFTLVWHDAPTARACLGLAPRTDIRQATFEQLLEFFAAHGIDVRPD
;
A
#
# COMPACT_ATOMS: atom_id res chain seq x y z
N MET A 1 -12.29 20.15 37.97
CA MET A 1 -12.60 20.38 36.55
C MET A 1 -11.83 19.30 35.82
N GLY A 2 -12.50 18.17 35.58
CA GLY A 2 -11.85 16.97 35.04
C GLY A 2 -11.30 17.27 33.65
N ASP A 3 -10.08 16.84 33.39
CA ASP A 3 -9.43 16.92 32.09
C ASP A 3 -10.37 16.25 31.08
N THR A 4 -11.05 17.06 30.27
CA THR A 4 -12.00 16.52 29.29
C THR A 4 -11.13 16.08 28.13
N GLU A 5 -10.91 14.78 28.04
CA GLU A 5 -10.03 14.15 27.05
C GLU A 5 -10.42 14.68 25.66
N ARG A 6 -9.45 15.27 24.96
CA ARG A 6 -9.68 15.94 23.67
C ARG A 6 -10.15 14.93 22.60
N PRO A 7 -11.01 15.33 21.67
CA PRO A 7 -11.38 14.45 20.57
C PRO A 7 -10.16 14.21 19.66
N LYS A 8 -9.89 12.94 19.35
CA LYS A 8 -8.85 12.53 18.40
C LYS A 8 -9.41 12.22 17.01
N TYR A 9 -10.73 12.00 16.95
CA TYR A 9 -11.44 11.60 15.75
C TYR A 9 -12.74 12.39 15.60
N VAL A 10 -13.13 12.63 14.35
CA VAL A 10 -14.46 13.12 13.98
C VAL A 10 -15.12 12.12 13.06
N LEU A 11 -16.42 11.94 13.26
CA LEU A 11 -17.28 11.12 12.43
C LEU A 11 -18.16 12.02 11.58
N LEU A 12 -18.13 11.80 10.28
CA LEU A 12 -18.92 12.52 9.28
C LEU A 12 -19.84 11.53 8.53
N PRO A 13 -20.97 11.99 7.97
CA PRO A 13 -21.73 11.21 7.00
C PRO A 13 -20.85 10.91 5.80
N TYR A 14 -21.02 9.71 5.24
CA TYR A 14 -20.27 9.27 4.07
C TYR A 14 -20.37 10.28 2.90
N GLY A 15 -19.23 10.60 2.30
CA GLY A 15 -19.11 11.54 1.18
C GLY A 15 -19.00 13.02 1.56
N ALA A 16 -18.95 13.35 2.86
CA ALA A 16 -18.85 14.74 3.34
C ALA A 16 -17.41 15.20 3.70
N ALA A 17 -16.41 14.31 3.70
CA ALA A 17 -15.05 14.68 4.13
C ALA A 17 -14.33 15.69 3.23
N ALA A 18 -14.64 15.73 1.93
CA ALA A 18 -14.04 16.68 0.99
C ALA A 18 -14.31 18.16 1.34
N GLU A 19 -15.26 18.45 2.24
CA GLU A 19 -15.70 19.79 2.60
C GLU A 19 -15.27 20.21 4.03
N PHE A 20 -14.56 19.37 4.78
CA PHE A 20 -14.21 19.65 6.18
C PHE A 20 -12.84 20.35 6.33
N ASP A 21 -12.83 21.57 6.89
CA ASP A 21 -11.63 22.41 7.06
C ASP A 21 -11.13 22.56 8.51
N GLY A 22 -11.77 21.88 9.47
CA GLY A 22 -11.38 21.91 10.89
C GLY A 22 -11.93 23.08 11.71
N ALA A 23 -12.85 23.90 11.17
CA ALA A 23 -13.57 24.91 11.96
C ALA A 23 -14.82 24.34 12.65
N ASP A 24 -15.13 24.84 13.85
CA ASP A 24 -16.23 24.45 14.78
C ASP A 24 -17.67 24.56 14.24
N GLY A 25 -17.89 24.63 12.93
CA GLY A 25 -19.22 24.83 12.38
C GLY A 25 -19.46 24.10 11.08
N TYR A 26 -19.99 22.88 11.13
CA TYR A 26 -20.90 22.40 10.08
C TYR A 26 -21.98 21.48 10.64
N GLU A 27 -23.18 21.61 10.07
CA GLU A 27 -24.39 20.82 10.35
C GLU A 27 -24.22 19.32 10.05
N ALA A 28 -23.12 18.92 9.40
CA ALA A 28 -22.84 17.54 8.98
C ALA A 28 -22.02 16.72 9.98
N THR A 29 -21.35 17.30 11.00
CA THR A 29 -20.59 16.48 11.96
C THR A 29 -21.53 15.59 12.78
N TRP A 30 -21.34 14.27 12.67
CA TRP A 30 -22.14 13.29 13.41
C TRP A 30 -21.63 13.09 14.84
N ALA A 31 -20.32 12.98 15.04
CA ALA A 31 -19.75 12.85 16.37
C ALA A 31 -18.29 13.31 16.46
N SER A 32 -17.85 13.68 17.65
CA SER A 32 -16.42 13.79 17.99
C SER A 32 -16.08 12.75 19.06
N CYS A 33 -15.05 11.94 18.83
CA CYS A 33 -14.69 10.79 19.66
C CYS A 33 -13.28 10.94 20.23
N THR A 34 -13.07 10.50 21.47
CA THR A 34 -11.80 10.65 22.19
C THR A 34 -10.79 9.58 21.83
N ASP A 35 -11.26 8.40 21.42
CA ASP A 35 -10.39 7.25 21.16
C ASP A 35 -11.06 6.20 20.26
N THR A 36 -10.29 5.19 19.89
CA THR A 36 -10.79 4.02 19.16
C THR A 36 -10.22 2.71 19.69
N GLU A 37 -10.93 1.60 19.47
CA GLU A 37 -10.40 0.24 19.57
C GLU A 37 -10.53 -0.46 18.21
N ASN A 38 -9.58 -1.34 17.90
CA ASN A 38 -9.52 -2.10 16.65
C ASN A 38 -9.43 -1.23 15.37
N LEU A 39 -9.08 0.05 15.47
CA LEU A 39 -8.97 0.93 14.30
C LEU A 39 -7.85 0.48 13.37
N PHE A 40 -6.70 0.13 13.93
CA PHE A 40 -5.54 -0.30 13.16
C PHE A 40 -5.63 -1.80 12.87
N GLY A 41 -5.29 -2.17 11.64
CA GLY A 41 -5.20 -3.55 11.20
C GLY A 41 -4.31 -3.63 9.99
N ASP A 42 -3.28 -4.49 10.06
CA ASP A 42 -2.50 -4.79 8.86
C ASP A 42 -3.36 -5.67 7.94
N PRO A 43 -3.38 -5.41 6.62
CA PRO A 43 -4.15 -6.24 5.71
C PRO A 43 -3.69 -7.69 5.86
N PRO A 44 -4.62 -8.67 5.83
CA PRO A 44 -4.23 -10.06 5.88
C PRO A 44 -3.27 -10.35 4.73
N PRO A 45 -2.25 -11.21 4.94
CA PRO A 45 -1.37 -11.59 3.85
C PRO A 45 -2.22 -12.14 2.70
N PRO A 46 -1.88 -11.84 1.43
CA PRO A 46 -2.67 -12.30 0.31
C PRO A 46 -2.81 -13.82 0.39
N PRO A 47 -4.01 -14.37 0.11
CA PRO A 47 -4.24 -15.80 0.22
C PRO A 47 -3.27 -16.53 -0.70
N ARG A 48 -2.51 -17.46 -0.13
CA ARG A 48 -1.50 -18.22 -0.88
C ARG A 48 -2.13 -19.54 -1.29
N GLY A 49 -2.16 -19.81 -2.58
CA GLY A 49 -2.61 -21.07 -3.13
C GLY A 49 -1.42 -22.03 -3.32
N THR A 50 -1.70 -23.33 -3.26
CA THR A 50 -0.77 -24.36 -3.71
C THR A 50 -1.14 -24.79 -5.13
N TYR A 51 -0.17 -24.76 -6.04
CA TYR A 51 -0.37 -25.08 -7.44
C TYR A 51 0.58 -26.20 -7.89
N GLU A 52 0.13 -26.98 -8.88
CA GLU A 52 0.94 -27.94 -9.59
C GLU A 52 1.08 -27.49 -11.05
N LEU A 53 2.30 -27.12 -11.44
CA LEU A 53 2.67 -26.89 -12.82
C LEU A 53 2.96 -28.24 -13.46
N LEU A 54 2.25 -28.60 -14.53
CA LEU A 54 2.26 -29.95 -15.09
C LEU A 54 3.09 -30.02 -16.37
N GLY A 55 3.90 -31.07 -16.53
CA GLY A 55 4.66 -31.33 -17.75
C GLY A 55 5.64 -30.21 -18.11
N CYS A 56 6.43 -29.75 -17.14
CA CYS A 56 7.32 -28.61 -17.31
C CYS A 56 8.72 -28.98 -17.82
N ALA A 57 9.26 -28.10 -18.66
CA ALA A 57 10.67 -28.00 -18.99
C ALA A 57 11.23 -26.74 -18.31
N PRO A 58 11.76 -26.85 -17.08
CA PRO A 58 12.27 -25.69 -16.32
C PRO A 58 13.56 -25.14 -16.92
N GLU A 59 13.69 -23.81 -16.88
CA GLU A 59 14.89 -23.09 -17.33
C GLU A 59 15.24 -21.97 -16.35
N GLY A 60 16.46 -21.43 -16.46
CA GLY A 60 16.89 -20.25 -15.71
C GLY A 60 16.75 -20.38 -14.19
N ASP A 61 16.13 -19.37 -13.57
CA ASP A 61 15.98 -19.29 -12.12
C ASP A 61 15.01 -20.34 -11.56
N LEU A 62 14.07 -20.84 -12.36
CA LEU A 62 13.20 -21.95 -11.95
C LEU A 62 13.99 -23.25 -11.75
N GLU A 63 14.92 -23.58 -12.65
CA GLU A 63 15.78 -24.76 -12.50
C GLU A 63 16.73 -24.62 -11.29
N THR A 64 17.21 -23.39 -11.05
CA THR A 64 18.03 -23.07 -9.87
C THR A 64 17.22 -23.23 -8.57
N ALA A 65 15.99 -22.72 -8.54
CA ALA A 65 15.08 -22.84 -7.41
C ALA A 65 14.72 -24.32 -7.16
N LEU A 66 14.44 -25.11 -8.19
CA LEU A 66 14.20 -26.55 -8.06
C LEU A 66 15.38 -27.28 -7.41
N THR A 67 16.59 -26.99 -7.87
CA THR A 67 17.81 -27.60 -7.30
C THR A 67 17.94 -27.29 -5.81
N ARG A 68 17.67 -26.05 -5.40
CA ARG A 68 17.68 -25.64 -3.99
C ARG A 68 16.52 -26.27 -3.20
N ALA A 69 15.32 -26.31 -3.75
CA ALA A 69 14.14 -26.88 -3.10
C ALA A 69 14.34 -28.36 -2.78
N ARG A 70 14.97 -29.13 -3.69
CA ARG A 70 15.34 -30.53 -3.44
C ARG A 70 16.34 -30.71 -2.30
N ALA A 71 17.22 -29.73 -2.07
CA ALA A 71 18.22 -29.78 -1.01
C ALA A 71 17.66 -29.30 0.34
N ASP A 72 16.91 -28.20 0.32
CA ASP A 72 16.53 -27.43 1.50
C ASP A 72 15.04 -27.56 1.87
N GLY A 73 14.27 -28.33 1.09
CA GLY A 73 12.84 -28.56 1.26
C GLY A 73 11.92 -27.49 0.66
N SER A 74 12.45 -26.30 0.36
CA SER A 74 11.77 -25.29 -0.47
C SER A 74 12.77 -24.27 -0.99
N ALA A 75 12.44 -23.58 -2.08
CA ALA A 75 13.23 -22.47 -2.58
C ALA A 75 12.34 -21.32 -3.03
N PRO A 76 12.75 -20.07 -2.79
CA PRO A 76 12.07 -18.92 -3.31
C PRO A 76 12.31 -18.78 -4.81
N LEU A 77 11.27 -18.38 -5.55
CA LEU A 77 11.32 -18.02 -6.97
C LEU A 77 10.95 -16.54 -7.19
N GLY A 78 10.04 -15.97 -6.39
CA GLY A 78 9.57 -14.58 -6.57
C GLY A 78 8.32 -14.51 -7.43
N ARG A 79 8.23 -13.56 -8.36
CA ARG A 79 7.09 -13.48 -9.30
C ARG A 79 7.24 -14.52 -10.40
N LEU A 80 6.14 -15.20 -10.73
CA LEU A 80 6.03 -16.12 -11.86
C LEU A 80 4.87 -15.69 -12.76
N VAL A 81 5.16 -15.44 -14.03
CA VAL A 81 4.16 -15.09 -15.04
C VAL A 81 3.89 -16.32 -15.90
N LEU A 82 2.62 -16.71 -16.00
CA LEU A 82 2.12 -17.73 -16.91
C LEU A 82 1.53 -17.02 -18.14
N GLU A 83 2.33 -16.96 -19.20
CA GLU A 83 1.90 -16.35 -20.46
C GLU A 83 1.21 -17.41 -21.34
N ILE A 84 0.00 -17.08 -21.80
CA ILE A 84 -0.80 -17.90 -22.71
C ILE A 84 -0.50 -17.46 -24.15
N PRO A 85 0.25 -18.25 -24.93
CA PRO A 85 0.53 -17.92 -26.32
C PRO A 85 -0.71 -18.09 -27.20
N GLY A 86 -0.86 -17.19 -28.17
CA GLY A 86 -1.82 -17.28 -29.27
C GLY A 86 -1.37 -18.22 -30.37
N GLU A 87 -2.16 -18.30 -31.45
CA GLU A 87 -1.92 -19.27 -32.54
C GLU A 87 -0.59 -19.07 -33.26
N ARG A 88 -0.03 -17.85 -33.24
CA ARG A 88 1.25 -17.50 -33.87
C ARG A 88 2.36 -17.25 -32.85
N GLY A 89 2.13 -17.56 -31.57
CA GLY A 89 3.11 -17.37 -30.48
C GLY A 89 3.14 -15.94 -29.90
N GLU A 90 2.16 -15.11 -30.22
CA GLU A 90 1.94 -13.81 -29.59
C GLU A 90 1.36 -13.95 -28.17
N PRO A 91 1.72 -13.10 -27.20
CA PRO A 91 1.08 -13.11 -25.89
C PRO A 91 -0.39 -12.71 -26.03
N VAL A 92 -1.30 -13.58 -25.60
CA VAL A 92 -2.75 -13.30 -25.61
C VAL A 92 -3.25 -12.94 -24.22
N HIS A 93 -2.68 -13.55 -23.19
CA HIS A 93 -3.06 -13.33 -21.81
C HIS A 93 -1.91 -13.69 -20.87
N GLU A 94 -1.82 -13.00 -19.76
CA GLU A 94 -0.84 -13.23 -18.70
C GLU A 94 -1.60 -13.44 -17.39
N TRP A 95 -1.11 -14.38 -16.59
CA TRP A 95 -1.62 -14.67 -15.26
C TRP A 95 -0.43 -14.79 -14.32
N CYS A 96 -0.49 -14.17 -13.15
CA CYS A 96 0.68 -13.90 -12.33
C CYS A 96 0.54 -14.50 -10.93
N LEU A 97 1.60 -15.15 -10.47
CA LEU A 97 1.76 -15.51 -9.06
C LEU A 97 2.87 -14.67 -8.46
N ASP A 98 2.58 -14.04 -7.33
CA ASP A 98 3.54 -13.35 -6.50
C ASP A 98 4.04 -14.25 -5.35
N ASP A 99 5.21 -13.92 -4.81
CA ASP A 99 5.85 -14.64 -3.70
C ASP A 99 5.89 -16.17 -3.87
N VAL A 100 6.20 -16.60 -5.09
CA VAL A 100 6.26 -18.00 -5.46
C VAL A 100 7.42 -18.67 -4.75
N ARG A 101 7.11 -19.80 -4.12
CA ARG A 101 8.06 -20.75 -3.56
C ARG A 101 7.90 -22.09 -4.25
N VAL A 102 9.00 -22.62 -4.73
CA VAL A 102 9.09 -23.98 -5.25
C VAL A 102 9.21 -24.92 -4.06
N LEU A 103 8.26 -25.85 -3.93
CA LEU A 103 8.22 -26.84 -2.86
C LEU A 103 8.93 -28.13 -3.28
N GLY A 104 8.94 -28.43 -4.57
CA GLY A 104 9.63 -29.58 -5.14
C GLY A 104 9.05 -29.98 -6.49
N ASP A 105 9.51 -31.12 -7.00
CA ASP A 105 9.08 -31.64 -8.29
C ASP A 105 9.20 -33.15 -8.40
N ARG A 106 8.50 -33.71 -9.39
CA ARG A 106 8.55 -35.14 -9.75
C ARG A 106 8.58 -35.31 -11.27
N PRO A 107 9.12 -36.42 -11.81
CA PRO A 107 8.97 -36.72 -13.23
C PRO A 107 7.49 -36.75 -13.63
N SER A 108 7.15 -36.12 -14.76
CA SER A 108 5.77 -36.10 -15.22
C SER A 108 5.31 -37.52 -15.63
N PRO A 109 4.10 -37.96 -15.25
CA PRO A 109 3.60 -39.28 -15.61
C PRO A 109 3.44 -39.51 -17.12
N SER A 110 3.19 -38.44 -17.89
CA SER A 110 3.01 -38.50 -19.35
C SER A 110 4.34 -38.57 -20.11
N ASP A 111 5.34 -37.81 -19.65
CA ASP A 111 6.69 -37.77 -20.21
C ASP A 111 7.73 -37.66 -19.08
N PRO A 112 8.52 -38.73 -18.82
CA PRO A 112 9.55 -38.72 -17.78
C PRO A 112 10.69 -37.70 -17.99
N SER A 113 10.81 -37.11 -19.19
CA SER A 113 11.76 -36.03 -19.46
C SER A 113 11.27 -34.66 -18.97
N LEU A 114 9.97 -34.52 -18.69
CA LEU A 114 9.34 -33.34 -18.13
C LEU A 114 9.12 -33.49 -16.62
N ARG A 115 8.82 -32.37 -15.95
CA ARG A 115 8.67 -32.30 -14.49
C ARG A 115 7.30 -31.74 -14.11
N ASP A 116 6.60 -32.40 -13.22
CA ASP A 116 5.48 -31.76 -12.52
C ASP A 116 6.07 -31.05 -11.29
N ILE A 117 5.86 -29.73 -11.19
CA ILE A 117 6.46 -28.86 -10.19
C ILE A 117 5.38 -28.36 -9.24
N THR A 118 5.58 -28.56 -7.93
CA THR A 118 4.69 -28.02 -6.91
C THR A 118 5.21 -26.67 -6.44
N ILE A 119 4.35 -25.65 -6.51
CA ILE A 119 4.64 -24.29 -6.06
C ILE A 119 3.56 -23.78 -5.09
N GLU A 120 3.93 -22.81 -4.28
CA GLU A 120 3.03 -22.04 -3.44
C GLU A 120 3.22 -20.55 -3.77
N GLY A 121 2.15 -19.80 -3.99
CA GLY A 121 2.21 -18.39 -4.35
C GLY A 121 0.88 -17.68 -4.15
N ALA A 122 0.88 -16.36 -4.15
CA ALA A 122 -0.32 -15.54 -4.09
C ALA A 122 -0.76 -15.13 -5.50
N PRO A 123 -2.05 -15.28 -5.89
CA PRO A 123 -2.56 -14.68 -7.12
C PRO A 123 -2.34 -13.17 -7.15
N HIS A 124 -1.94 -12.64 -8.30
CA HIS A 124 -1.77 -11.20 -8.44
C HIS A 124 -3.14 -10.49 -8.42
N PRO A 125 -3.32 -9.37 -7.71
CA PRO A 125 -4.64 -8.70 -7.58
C PRO A 125 -5.26 -8.27 -8.92
N ALA A 126 -4.43 -8.00 -9.93
CA ALA A 126 -4.87 -7.64 -11.28
C ALA A 126 -5.26 -8.83 -12.17
N ASP A 127 -5.05 -10.07 -11.71
CA ASP A 127 -5.43 -11.24 -12.49
C ASP A 127 -6.96 -11.35 -12.63
N PRO A 128 -7.46 -11.85 -13.77
CA PRO A 128 -8.88 -12.15 -13.90
C PRO A 128 -9.31 -13.26 -12.94
N SER A 129 -10.60 -13.26 -12.58
CA SER A 129 -11.18 -14.27 -11.70
C SER A 129 -11.03 -15.70 -12.27
N GLY A 130 -10.38 -16.57 -11.50
CA GLY A 130 -10.24 -18.00 -11.80
C GLY A 130 -8.91 -18.37 -12.46
N LEU A 131 -8.60 -19.68 -12.46
CA LEU A 131 -7.32 -20.20 -12.97
C LEU A 131 -7.19 -20.01 -14.49
N PRO A 132 -5.98 -19.72 -14.99
CA PRO A 132 -5.72 -19.67 -16.42
C PRO A 132 -5.96 -21.06 -17.00
N ARG A 133 -6.80 -21.12 -18.04
CA ARG A 133 -7.09 -22.38 -18.72
C ARG A 133 -6.19 -22.54 -19.93
N ARG A 134 -5.58 -23.72 -20.07
CA ARG A 134 -4.93 -24.11 -21.32
C ARG A 134 -5.92 -23.95 -22.48
N ARG A 135 -5.49 -23.29 -23.56
CA ARG A 135 -6.28 -23.24 -24.79
C ARG A 135 -6.23 -24.59 -25.52
N PRO A 136 -7.34 -25.05 -26.12
CA PRO A 136 -7.33 -26.24 -26.96
C PRO A 136 -6.24 -26.13 -28.04
N LEU A 137 -5.42 -27.16 -28.18
CA LEU A 137 -4.31 -27.26 -29.15
C LEU A 137 -3.09 -26.35 -28.88
N SER A 138 -3.03 -25.61 -27.77
CA SER A 138 -1.81 -24.88 -27.38
C SER A 138 -0.75 -25.83 -26.80
N ARG A 139 0.51 -25.39 -26.82
CA ARG A 139 1.65 -26.06 -26.15
C ARG A 139 1.68 -25.87 -24.63
N GLY A 140 0.64 -25.28 -24.04
CA GLY A 140 0.57 -24.93 -22.62
C GLY A 140 0.93 -23.47 -22.35
N PHE A 141 1.68 -23.23 -21.28
CA PHE A 141 2.08 -21.92 -20.77
C PHE A 141 3.58 -21.67 -20.97
N ARG A 142 3.95 -20.43 -21.31
CA ARG A 142 5.33 -19.94 -21.16
C ARG A 142 5.49 -19.39 -19.76
N LEU A 143 6.52 -19.84 -19.05
CA LEU A 143 6.85 -19.35 -17.73
C LEU A 143 7.88 -18.25 -17.85
N LEU A 144 7.58 -17.08 -17.29
CA LEU A 144 8.47 -15.93 -17.31
C LEU A 144 8.70 -15.41 -15.89
N GLY A 145 9.84 -14.79 -15.68
CA GLY A 145 10.10 -13.96 -14.51
C GLY A 145 9.58 -12.52 -14.68
N PRO A 146 9.76 -11.66 -13.66
CA PRO A 146 9.24 -10.30 -13.64
C PRO A 146 9.75 -9.38 -14.77
N GLU A 147 10.93 -9.65 -15.34
CA GLU A 147 11.50 -8.89 -16.46
C GLU A 147 11.29 -9.59 -17.81
N SER A 148 10.34 -10.52 -17.88
CA SER A 148 10.08 -11.38 -19.05
C SER A 148 11.24 -12.32 -19.40
N GLU A 149 12.13 -12.58 -18.45
CA GLU A 149 13.18 -13.59 -18.56
C GLU A 149 12.57 -15.01 -18.56
N PRO A 150 13.12 -15.97 -19.34
CA PRO A 150 12.51 -17.29 -19.45
C PRO A 150 12.76 -18.15 -18.22
N HIS A 151 11.68 -18.70 -17.65
CA HIS A 151 11.67 -19.73 -16.61
C HIS A 151 11.30 -21.12 -17.14
N GLY A 152 11.00 -21.22 -18.44
CA GLY A 152 10.69 -22.47 -19.14
C GLY A 152 9.27 -22.52 -19.66
N SER A 153 8.72 -23.72 -19.79
CA SER A 153 7.34 -23.94 -20.26
C SER A 153 6.68 -25.10 -19.53
N CYS A 154 5.36 -25.06 -19.37
CA CYS A 154 4.56 -26.14 -18.80
C CYS A 154 3.35 -26.45 -19.67
N GLU A 155 2.89 -27.69 -19.66
CA GLU A 155 1.71 -28.11 -20.43
C GLU A 155 0.41 -27.60 -19.82
N ASP A 156 0.31 -27.58 -18.49
CA ASP A 156 -0.90 -27.19 -17.77
C ASP A 156 -0.64 -26.71 -16.34
N LEU A 157 -1.69 -26.22 -15.67
CA LEU A 157 -1.70 -25.77 -14.28
C LEU A 157 -2.88 -26.40 -13.53
N ALA A 158 -2.63 -26.95 -12.35
CA ALA A 158 -3.66 -27.37 -11.41
C ALA A 158 -3.53 -26.60 -10.08
N HIS A 159 -4.66 -26.40 -9.40
CA HIS A 159 -4.71 -25.87 -8.03
C HIS A 159 -5.03 -27.00 -7.06
N LEU A 160 -4.27 -27.12 -5.97
CA LEU A 160 -4.26 -28.29 -5.09
C LEU A 160 -5.03 -28.12 -3.77
N GLY A 161 -5.70 -26.98 -3.52
CA GLY A 161 -6.52 -26.82 -2.31
C GLY A 161 -7.53 -25.67 -2.40
N ASP A 162 -8.72 -25.86 -1.82
CA ASP A 162 -9.62 -24.76 -1.47
C ASP A 162 -9.17 -24.22 -0.12
N ASP A 163 -8.25 -23.27 -0.09
CA ASP A 163 -8.05 -22.47 1.11
C ASP A 163 -9.21 -21.48 1.15
N ASP A 164 -10.35 -21.95 1.66
CA ASP A 164 -11.39 -21.08 2.22
C ASP A 164 -10.71 -20.38 3.39
N PRO A 165 -10.25 -19.12 3.25
CA PRO A 165 -9.72 -18.40 4.38
C PRO A 165 -10.95 -18.15 5.22
N SER A 166 -11.20 -18.99 6.22
CA SER A 166 -12.25 -18.77 7.20
C SER A 166 -12.13 -17.32 7.61
N GLU A 167 -13.09 -16.50 7.19
CA GLU A 167 -13.11 -15.06 7.38
C GLU A 167 -12.90 -14.84 8.87
N SER A 168 -11.66 -14.57 9.28
CA SER A 168 -11.40 -13.93 10.55
C SER A 168 -11.84 -12.50 10.31
N ALA A 169 -13.16 -12.29 10.30
CA ALA A 169 -13.75 -10.97 10.17
C ALA A 169 -13.12 -10.13 11.28
N ASP A 170 -12.29 -9.17 10.89
CA ASP A 170 -11.64 -8.30 11.84
C ASP A 170 -12.72 -7.70 12.74
N PRO A 171 -12.51 -7.64 14.07
CA PRO A 171 -13.54 -7.14 14.96
C PRO A 171 -13.92 -5.71 14.57
N PRO A 172 -15.18 -5.30 14.70
CA PRO A 172 -15.60 -3.96 14.29
C PRO A 172 -14.82 -2.89 15.04
N VAL A 173 -14.70 -1.72 14.41
CA VAL A 173 -14.04 -0.57 15.00
C VAL A 173 -14.94 0.04 16.07
N ARG A 174 -14.42 0.21 17.28
CA ARG A 174 -15.15 0.87 18.36
C ARG A 174 -14.68 2.31 18.48
N LEU A 175 -15.61 3.26 18.40
CA LEU A 175 -15.34 4.67 18.64
C LEU A 175 -15.74 4.97 20.08
N LEU A 176 -14.81 5.49 20.88
CA LEU A 176 -15.00 5.64 22.33
C LEU A 176 -15.21 7.11 22.72
N GLY A 177 -16.07 7.32 23.71
CA GLY A 177 -16.29 8.64 24.32
C GLY A 177 -16.82 9.67 23.34
N CYS A 178 -17.68 9.25 22.42
CA CYS A 178 -18.21 10.10 21.37
C CYS A 178 -19.27 11.08 21.90
N VAL A 179 -19.22 12.31 21.40
CA VAL A 179 -20.26 13.34 21.57
C VAL A 179 -21.10 13.40 20.29
N PRO A 180 -22.26 12.72 20.21
CA PRO A 180 -23.09 12.75 19.02
C PRO A 180 -23.84 14.07 18.88
N ARG A 181 -23.96 14.53 17.64
CA ARG A 181 -24.54 15.80 17.20
C ARG A 181 -25.47 15.60 16.01
N GLY A 182 -26.24 16.62 15.66
CA GLY A 182 -27.03 16.67 14.43
C GLY A 182 -27.97 15.47 14.23
N ALA A 183 -27.96 14.93 13.01
CA ALA A 183 -28.79 13.79 12.61
C ALA A 183 -28.51 12.53 13.45
N LEU A 184 -27.24 12.26 13.78
CA LEU A 184 -26.89 11.11 14.61
C LEU A 184 -27.51 11.25 16.01
N ARG A 185 -27.42 12.41 16.66
CA ARG A 185 -28.07 12.63 17.97
C ARG A 185 -29.58 12.36 17.89
N ALA A 186 -30.25 12.88 16.86
CA ALA A 186 -31.68 12.69 16.68
C ALA A 186 -32.05 11.21 16.48
N ALA A 187 -31.27 10.46 15.70
CA ALA A 187 -31.47 9.02 15.48
C ALA A 187 -31.30 8.22 16.79
N LEU A 188 -30.26 8.53 17.57
CA LEU A 188 -30.02 7.88 18.87
C LEU A 188 -31.15 8.18 19.88
N ASP A 189 -31.62 9.42 19.94
CA ASP A 189 -32.71 9.81 20.84
C ASP A 189 -34.07 9.21 20.42
N ALA A 190 -34.27 8.97 19.12
CA ALA A 190 -35.43 8.27 18.58
C ALA A 190 -35.37 6.74 18.75
N GLY A 191 -34.19 6.19 19.05
CA GLY A 191 -33.97 4.75 19.18
C GLY A 191 -33.91 4.02 17.83
N GLU A 192 -33.44 4.70 16.78
CA GLU A 192 -33.23 4.09 15.46
C GLU A 192 -32.13 3.02 15.53
N GLU A 193 -32.32 1.93 14.79
CA GLU A 193 -31.33 0.84 14.67
C GLU A 193 -30.36 1.07 13.50
N ASP A 194 -30.84 1.72 12.42
CA ASP A 194 -30.02 2.13 11.28
C ASP A 194 -29.48 3.54 11.52
N LEU A 195 -28.19 3.63 11.81
CA LEU A 195 -27.49 4.88 12.07
C LEU A 195 -26.79 5.44 10.82
N GLY A 196 -26.79 4.69 9.71
CA GLY A 196 -26.23 5.06 8.43
C GLY A 196 -24.72 4.88 8.28
N HIS A 197 -24.23 5.39 7.15
CA HIS A 197 -22.86 5.27 6.66
C HIS A 197 -22.01 6.46 7.08
N ALA A 198 -20.80 6.18 7.57
CA ALA A 198 -19.93 7.19 8.13
C ALA A 198 -18.47 7.07 7.63
N GLU A 199 -17.80 8.21 7.63
CA GLU A 199 -16.37 8.35 7.40
C GLU A 199 -15.71 8.90 8.67
N LEU A 200 -14.68 8.21 9.15
CA LEU A 200 -13.92 8.59 10.33
C LEU A 200 -12.66 9.35 9.89
N LEU A 201 -12.44 10.56 10.42
CA LEU A 201 -11.23 11.33 10.20
C LEU A 201 -10.38 11.43 11.47
N ARG A 202 -9.05 11.39 11.32
CA ARG A 202 -8.06 11.69 12.38
C ARG A 202 -7.84 13.19 12.51
N LEU A 203 -7.70 13.72 13.74
CA LEU A 203 -7.83 15.17 14.04
C LEU A 203 -6.65 16.00 14.62
N ASP A 204 -5.36 15.74 14.51
CA ASP A 204 -4.31 16.60 15.17
C ASP A 204 -4.64 17.07 16.63
N THR A 205 -3.98 18.10 17.13
CA THR A 205 -4.16 18.66 18.50
C THR A 205 -4.92 19.98 18.50
N HIS A 206 -5.06 20.59 17.32
CA HIS A 206 -5.79 21.83 17.07
C HIS A 206 -7.19 21.54 16.52
N GLY A 207 -7.57 20.27 16.36
CA GLY A 207 -8.88 19.85 15.84
C GLY A 207 -8.96 19.87 14.32
N ARG A 208 -7.82 19.95 13.62
CA ARG A 208 -7.77 19.95 12.15
C ARG A 208 -7.67 18.53 11.62
N PRO A 209 -8.34 18.21 10.50
CA PRO A 209 -8.21 16.90 9.90
C PRO A 209 -6.77 16.64 9.46
N VAL A 210 -6.25 15.47 9.80
CA VAL A 210 -4.97 14.94 9.30
C VAL A 210 -5.23 14.05 8.10
N GLN A 211 -6.12 13.07 8.23
CA GLN A 211 -6.41 12.11 7.16
C GLN A 211 -7.71 11.35 7.46
N ALA A 212 -8.35 10.83 6.41
CA ALA A 212 -9.34 9.78 6.57
C ALA A 212 -8.70 8.52 7.19
N ALA A 213 -9.43 7.92 8.12
CA ALA A 213 -8.99 6.75 8.86
C ALA A 213 -9.67 5.49 8.32
N VAL A 214 -11.00 5.47 8.32
CA VAL A 214 -11.79 4.31 7.87
C VAL A 214 -13.21 4.75 7.54
N GLU A 215 -13.85 4.05 6.61
CA GLU A 215 -15.26 4.21 6.24
C GLU A 215 -16.03 2.95 6.58
N GLY A 216 -17.28 3.11 7.02
CA GLY A 216 -18.08 1.98 7.44
C GLY A 216 -19.53 2.30 7.80
N GLU A 217 -20.27 1.26 8.15
CA GLU A 217 -21.64 1.34 8.63
C GLU A 217 -21.67 1.42 10.15
N LEU A 218 -22.46 2.34 10.70
CA LEU A 218 -22.70 2.39 12.14
C LEU A 218 -23.76 1.36 12.52
N THR A 219 -23.33 0.29 13.18
CA THR A 219 -24.20 -0.88 13.45
C THR A 219 -24.72 -0.94 14.88
N ALA A 220 -24.08 -0.24 15.82
CA ALA A 220 -24.50 -0.23 17.22
C ALA A 220 -23.97 0.97 18.00
N TRP A 221 -24.59 1.22 19.17
CA TRP A 221 -24.11 2.18 20.14
C TRP A 221 -24.44 1.76 21.58
N ILE A 222 -23.66 2.23 22.54
CA ILE A 222 -23.95 2.09 23.99
C ILE A 222 -23.59 3.38 24.74
N PRO A 223 -24.18 3.66 25.92
CA PRO A 223 -23.68 4.70 26.81
C PRO A 223 -22.20 4.46 27.16
N SER A 224 -21.37 5.49 27.04
CA SER A 224 -19.92 5.36 27.29
C SER A 224 -19.60 5.31 28.78
N ALA A 225 -18.64 4.47 29.16
CA ALA A 225 -18.09 4.47 30.51
C ALA A 225 -17.24 5.72 30.81
N ARG A 226 -16.86 6.51 29.78
CA ARG A 226 -15.98 7.69 29.91
C ARG A 226 -16.68 8.93 30.47
N GLY A 227 -18.01 8.96 30.53
CA GLY A 227 -18.73 10.06 31.16
C GLY A 227 -20.21 10.17 30.76
N PRO A 228 -21.01 10.94 31.54
CA PRO A 228 -22.41 11.13 31.25
C PRO A 228 -22.62 11.88 29.93
N GLY A 229 -23.58 11.42 29.12
CA GLY A 229 -23.94 12.04 27.84
C GLY A 229 -23.04 11.65 26.65
N LEU A 230 -21.98 10.89 26.90
CA LEU A 230 -21.12 10.29 25.88
C LEU A 230 -21.64 8.90 25.47
N VAL A 231 -21.36 8.51 24.23
CA VAL A 231 -21.68 7.17 23.70
C VAL A 231 -20.43 6.52 23.13
N ASP A 232 -20.38 5.19 23.13
CA ASP A 232 -19.43 4.45 22.33
C ASP A 232 -20.18 3.90 21.11
N LEU A 233 -19.62 4.07 19.92
CA LEU A 233 -20.20 3.64 18.64
C LEU A 233 -19.46 2.42 18.11
N THR A 234 -20.15 1.56 17.38
CA THR A 234 -19.58 0.43 16.65
C THR A 234 -19.70 0.72 15.16
N LEU A 235 -18.58 0.66 14.46
CA LEU A 235 -18.45 0.88 13.03
C LEU A 235 -17.96 -0.42 12.37
N GLU A 236 -18.73 -0.94 11.42
CA GLU A 236 -18.35 -2.07 10.59
C GLU A 236 -17.67 -1.54 9.31
N PRO A 237 -16.35 -1.70 9.15
CA PRO A 237 -15.63 -1.08 8.06
C PRO A 237 -15.83 -1.82 6.73
N TRP A 238 -15.98 -1.08 5.64
CA TRP A 238 -15.85 -1.62 4.28
C TRP A 238 -14.60 -1.13 3.56
N SER A 239 -13.96 -0.06 4.06
CA SER A 239 -12.66 0.37 3.57
C SER A 239 -11.54 -0.37 4.30
N ASP A 240 -10.36 -0.35 3.72
CA ASP A 240 -9.16 -0.82 4.41
C ASP A 240 -8.93 0.00 5.69
N ARG A 241 -8.42 -0.68 6.71
CA ARG A 241 -7.98 -0.04 7.96
C ARG A 241 -6.59 0.57 7.75
N PRO A 242 -6.25 1.64 8.49
CA PRO A 242 -4.87 2.08 8.55
C PRO A 242 -4.00 0.94 9.10
N PRO A 243 -2.81 0.69 8.51
CA PRO A 243 -1.90 -0.36 9.00
C PRO A 243 -1.47 -0.06 10.44
N THR A 244 -1.00 -1.06 11.17
CA THR A 244 -0.52 -0.88 12.55
C THR A 244 0.57 0.19 12.65
N ALA A 245 1.40 0.30 11.61
CA ALA A 245 2.45 1.33 11.52
C ALA A 245 1.92 2.78 11.44
N ALA A 246 0.65 2.98 11.08
CA ALA A 246 0.02 4.30 10.99
C ALA A 246 -0.05 5.02 12.34
N GLU A 247 -0.14 4.28 13.46
CA GLU A 247 -0.22 4.88 14.78
C GLU A 247 1.01 5.77 15.08
N GLN A 248 2.21 5.29 14.74
CA GLN A 248 3.44 6.05 14.90
C GLN A 248 3.44 7.30 14.01
N VAL A 249 3.00 7.16 12.75
CA VAL A 249 2.93 8.28 11.80
C VAL A 249 1.98 9.35 12.31
N TRP A 250 0.74 9.00 12.66
CA TRP A 250 -0.23 9.98 13.17
C TRP A 250 0.14 10.60 14.51
N SER A 251 0.99 9.94 15.31
CA SER A 251 1.60 10.56 16.50
C SER A 251 2.59 11.67 16.12
N LEU A 252 3.40 11.45 15.07
CA LEU A 252 4.32 12.47 14.53
C LEU A 252 3.57 13.65 13.88
N TRP A 253 2.38 13.40 13.34
CA TRP A 253 1.49 14.41 12.75
C TRP A 253 0.46 14.99 13.74
N ASP A 254 0.52 14.66 15.03
CA ASP A 254 -0.46 15.09 16.04
C ASP A 254 -0.50 16.62 16.21
N ARG A 255 0.53 17.36 15.79
CA ARG A 255 0.53 18.84 15.81
C ARG A 255 0.28 19.48 14.44
N GLY A 256 -0.21 18.68 13.49
CA GLY A 256 -0.33 19.02 12.09
C GLY A 256 0.96 18.66 11.33
N ARG A 257 1.16 19.30 10.17
CA ARG A 257 2.31 19.03 9.32
C ARG A 257 3.64 19.19 10.08
N PRO A 258 4.54 18.19 10.01
CA PRO A 258 5.88 18.25 10.59
C PRO A 258 6.64 19.52 10.21
N THR A 259 7.45 20.04 11.13
CA THR A 259 8.33 21.20 10.91
C THR A 259 9.82 20.84 10.87
N GLU A 260 10.16 19.61 11.24
CA GLU A 260 11.52 19.08 11.24
C GLU A 260 11.66 18.01 10.15
N PRO A 261 12.73 18.03 9.33
CA PRO A 261 12.93 17.03 8.30
C PRO A 261 13.27 15.66 8.90
N ASN A 262 13.14 14.61 8.08
CA ASN A 262 13.56 13.23 8.38
C ASN A 262 12.81 12.54 9.54
N LEU A 263 11.67 13.07 10.02
CA LEU A 263 10.90 12.37 11.05
C LEU A 263 10.37 11.01 10.58
N TRP A 264 10.10 10.87 9.28
CA TRP A 264 9.75 9.59 8.63
C TRP A 264 10.84 8.52 8.76
N ALA A 265 12.10 8.89 9.00
CA ALA A 265 13.21 7.95 9.13
C ALA A 265 13.07 7.05 10.38
N HIS A 266 12.29 7.47 11.38
CA HIS A 266 11.99 6.66 12.57
C HIS A 266 10.93 5.58 12.34
N CYS A 267 10.26 5.59 11.18
CA CYS A 267 9.24 4.61 10.83
C CYS A 267 9.88 3.38 10.14
N GLY A 268 9.20 2.23 10.17
CA GLY A 268 9.53 1.11 9.27
C GLY A 268 9.05 1.36 7.84
N THR A 269 9.31 0.44 6.91
CA THR A 269 8.90 0.55 5.50
C THR A 269 7.40 0.81 5.34
N ALA A 270 6.55 0.02 6.01
CA ALA A 270 5.09 0.22 5.98
C ALA A 270 4.67 1.61 6.51
N GLY A 271 5.33 2.07 7.58
CA GLY A 271 5.08 3.41 8.14
C GLY A 271 5.54 4.53 7.21
N ARG A 272 6.64 4.35 6.46
CA ARG A 272 7.08 5.31 5.43
C ARG A 272 6.11 5.36 4.24
N GLY A 273 5.56 4.21 3.84
CA GLY A 273 4.47 4.17 2.85
C GLY A 273 3.28 5.01 3.31
N PHE A 274 2.79 4.72 4.52
CA PHE A 274 1.67 5.48 5.11
C PHE A 274 1.99 6.97 5.35
N TRP A 275 3.25 7.31 5.63
CA TRP A 275 3.71 8.70 5.71
C TRP A 275 3.51 9.45 4.38
N LEU A 276 3.77 8.79 3.25
CA LEU A 276 3.56 9.40 1.93
C LEU A 276 2.07 9.68 1.67
N ASP A 277 1.17 8.79 2.07
CA ASP A 277 -0.27 9.01 1.96
C ASP A 277 -0.73 10.14 2.87
N THR A 278 -0.19 10.21 4.09
CA THR A 278 -0.44 11.31 5.03
C THR A 278 0.07 12.64 4.45
N ALA A 279 1.27 12.66 3.87
CA ALA A 279 1.86 13.84 3.23
C ALA A 279 1.05 14.31 2.02
N LEU A 280 0.51 13.37 1.22
CA LEU A 280 -0.38 13.66 0.10
C LEU A 280 -1.67 14.32 0.58
N ALA A 281 -2.32 13.76 1.62
CA ALA A 281 -3.54 14.29 2.20
C ALA A 281 -3.37 15.71 2.78
N ASN A 282 -2.16 16.03 3.24
CA ASN A 282 -1.82 17.32 3.86
C ASN A 282 -0.98 18.23 2.95
N ARG A 283 -0.93 17.96 1.64
CA ARG A 283 -0.12 18.77 0.71
C ARG A 283 -0.68 20.19 0.61
N ASP A 284 0.20 21.17 0.46
CA ASP A 284 -0.23 22.52 0.11
C ASP A 284 -0.67 22.54 -1.36
N THR A 285 -1.97 22.75 -1.59
CA THR A 285 -2.58 22.87 -2.92
C THR A 285 -2.76 24.32 -3.36
N SER A 286 -2.48 25.27 -2.46
CA SER A 286 -2.70 26.71 -2.67
C SER A 286 -1.43 27.43 -3.13
N GLY A 287 -0.26 26.88 -2.80
CA GLY A 287 1.04 27.38 -3.22
C GLY A 287 1.25 27.28 -4.73
N ALA A 288 1.83 28.32 -5.31
CA ALA A 288 2.36 28.24 -6.67
C ALA A 288 3.64 27.39 -6.67
N ASP A 289 3.84 26.62 -7.74
CA ASP A 289 5.09 25.88 -7.92
C ASP A 289 6.29 26.84 -7.92
N ALA A 290 7.40 26.40 -7.33
CA ALA A 290 8.66 27.11 -7.47
C ALA A 290 9.09 27.14 -8.95
N PRO A 291 9.76 28.22 -9.39
CA PRO A 291 10.06 28.44 -10.80
C PRO A 291 11.04 27.39 -11.36
N ALA A 292 11.00 27.20 -12.67
CA ALA A 292 11.98 26.38 -13.38
C ALA A 292 13.42 26.87 -13.10
N GLY A 293 14.36 25.93 -13.01
CA GLY A 293 15.76 26.16 -12.66
C GLY A 293 16.02 26.23 -11.15
N THR A 294 15.01 26.02 -10.30
CA THR A 294 15.20 25.90 -8.85
C THR A 294 16.15 24.75 -8.52
N THR A 295 16.95 24.90 -7.46
CA THR A 295 17.82 23.84 -6.95
C THR A 295 17.23 23.30 -5.64
N TYR A 296 16.97 22.00 -5.59
CA TYR A 296 16.51 21.28 -4.41
C TYR A 296 17.63 20.45 -3.82
N HIS A 297 17.61 20.31 -2.50
CA HIS A 297 18.60 19.55 -1.75
C HIS A 297 17.91 18.35 -1.09
N LEU A 298 18.27 17.16 -1.55
CA LEU A 298 17.75 15.89 -1.05
C LEU A 298 18.74 15.28 -0.07
N ASP A 299 18.27 14.99 1.14
CA ASP A 299 19.04 14.35 2.21
C ASP A 299 18.95 12.83 2.09
N GLY A 300 20.03 12.20 1.65
CA GLY A 300 20.07 10.76 1.36
C GLY A 300 20.41 9.87 2.54
N ARG A 301 20.71 10.42 3.72
CA ARG A 301 21.25 9.67 4.88
C ARG A 301 20.35 8.53 5.36
N HIS A 302 19.05 8.64 5.11
CA HIS A 302 18.03 7.71 5.58
C HIS A 302 17.32 6.94 4.45
N ILE A 303 17.83 7.03 3.21
CA ILE A 303 17.23 6.35 2.06
C ILE A 303 17.67 4.89 2.03
N THR A 304 16.95 4.06 2.78
CA THR A 304 17.21 2.61 2.92
C THR A 304 16.23 1.74 2.15
N ASP A 305 15.14 2.31 1.65
CA ASP A 305 14.16 1.68 0.77
C ASP A 305 13.52 2.74 -0.16
N ASP A 306 12.65 2.29 -1.06
CA ASP A 306 11.93 3.14 -2.01
C ASP A 306 11.03 4.18 -1.32
N ALA A 307 10.26 3.78 -0.30
CA ALA A 307 9.41 4.66 0.46
C ALA A 307 10.23 5.78 1.12
N ALA A 308 11.42 5.47 1.64
CA ALA A 308 12.36 6.47 2.16
C ALA A 308 12.84 7.44 1.09
N PHE A 309 13.13 6.96 -0.13
CA PHE A 309 13.50 7.83 -1.24
C PHE A 309 12.38 8.83 -1.56
N PHE A 310 11.14 8.37 -1.69
CA PHE A 310 10.01 9.24 -1.98
C PHE A 310 9.71 10.22 -0.84
N CYS A 311 9.92 9.82 0.42
CA CYS A 311 9.80 10.72 1.57
C CYS A 311 10.85 11.83 1.50
N ALA A 312 12.12 11.48 1.27
CA ALA A 312 13.23 12.42 1.15
C ALA A 312 13.02 13.39 -0.03
N LEU A 313 12.54 12.89 -1.18
CA LEU A 313 12.22 13.71 -2.35
C LEU A 313 11.08 14.70 -2.06
N GLY A 314 10.01 14.24 -1.42
CA GLY A 314 8.90 15.07 -1.00
C GLY A 314 9.33 16.19 -0.05
N GLU A 315 10.20 15.89 0.91
CA GLU A 315 10.76 16.90 1.81
C GLU A 315 11.73 17.87 1.14
N ALA A 316 12.53 17.40 0.18
CA ALA A 316 13.45 18.24 -0.59
C ALA A 316 12.70 19.31 -1.38
N VAL A 317 11.55 18.94 -1.98
CA VAL A 317 10.76 19.85 -2.84
C VAL A 317 9.85 20.75 -2.00
N ASN A 318 9.10 20.16 -1.05
CA ASN A 318 8.01 20.84 -0.38
C ASN A 318 8.28 21.17 1.09
N GLY A 319 9.46 20.84 1.62
CA GLY A 319 9.80 20.97 3.04
C GLY A 319 9.26 19.82 3.89
N PRO A 320 9.55 19.80 5.22
CA PRO A 320 9.19 18.71 6.13
C PRO A 320 7.76 18.16 5.97
N GLY A 321 7.63 16.83 5.97
CA GLY A 321 6.35 16.15 5.67
C GLY A 321 5.78 16.45 4.27
N GLY A 322 6.62 16.86 3.32
CA GLY A 322 6.23 17.19 1.96
C GLY A 322 5.99 15.96 1.08
N TYR A 323 5.17 16.12 0.04
CA TYR A 323 4.85 15.06 -0.93
C TYR A 323 5.33 15.46 -2.32
N PHE A 324 5.97 14.52 -3.04
CA PHE A 324 6.31 14.69 -4.45
C PHE A 324 6.24 13.35 -5.20
N GLY A 325 5.20 12.57 -4.94
CA GLY A 325 5.00 11.21 -5.47
C GLY A 325 5.32 10.12 -4.45
N HIS A 326 4.65 8.97 -4.56
CA HIS A 326 4.94 7.74 -3.79
C HIS A 326 5.48 6.60 -4.66
N CYS A 327 5.56 6.82 -5.97
CA CYS A 327 6.09 5.90 -6.98
C CYS A 327 6.59 6.73 -8.18
N LEU A 328 7.29 6.10 -9.14
CA LEU A 328 7.82 6.82 -10.32
C LEU A 328 6.73 7.43 -11.20
N ASP A 329 5.56 6.81 -11.32
CA ASP A 329 4.44 7.40 -12.04
C ASP A 329 3.86 8.61 -11.29
N GLY A 330 3.76 8.53 -9.96
CA GLY A 330 3.39 9.67 -9.12
C GLY A 330 4.39 10.83 -9.24
N VAL A 331 5.69 10.55 -9.31
CA VAL A 331 6.72 11.58 -9.58
C VAL A 331 6.53 12.17 -10.99
N ARG A 332 6.22 11.34 -12.00
CA ARG A 332 5.96 11.81 -13.36
C ARG A 332 4.76 12.76 -13.42
N ASP A 333 3.71 12.47 -12.66
CA ASP A 333 2.57 13.37 -12.53
C ASP A 333 2.94 14.64 -11.78
N ALA A 334 3.74 14.55 -10.71
CA ALA A 334 4.23 15.71 -9.98
C ALA A 334 5.06 16.66 -10.86
N LEU A 335 5.87 16.11 -11.77
CA LEU A 335 6.69 16.87 -12.73
C LEU A 335 5.87 17.65 -13.78
N ARG A 336 4.56 17.37 -13.91
CA ARG A 336 3.65 18.14 -14.78
C ARG A 336 3.18 19.46 -14.13
N GLY A 337 3.53 19.71 -12.87
CA GLY A 337 3.19 20.92 -12.10
C GLY A 337 2.02 20.71 -11.14
N HIS A 338 1.78 21.70 -10.28
CA HIS A 338 0.84 21.71 -9.14
C HIS A 338 1.24 20.82 -7.96
N PHE A 339 2.53 20.53 -7.84
CA PHE A 339 3.10 19.72 -6.75
C PHE A 339 4.33 20.38 -6.11
N GLY A 340 4.51 21.69 -6.30
CA GLY A 340 5.54 22.50 -5.63
C GLY A 340 6.75 22.82 -6.50
N ALA A 341 6.92 22.19 -7.67
CA ALA A 341 8.08 22.40 -8.55
C ALA A 341 7.69 22.46 -10.03
N THR A 342 8.27 23.43 -10.74
CA THR A 342 8.20 23.50 -12.21
C THR A 342 9.46 22.87 -12.82
N SER A 343 9.31 21.89 -13.71
CA SER A 343 10.40 21.31 -14.50
C SER A 343 10.86 22.28 -15.62
N PRO A 344 12.15 22.32 -16.00
CA PRO A 344 13.29 21.56 -15.43
C PRO A 344 13.82 22.19 -14.14
N PHE A 345 14.47 21.39 -13.29
CA PHE A 345 15.14 21.83 -12.06
C PHE A 345 16.39 21.00 -11.76
N THR A 346 17.18 21.42 -10.77
CA THR A 346 18.37 20.69 -10.29
C THR A 346 18.07 20.01 -8.96
N LEU A 347 18.46 18.74 -8.81
CA LEU A 347 18.38 17.98 -7.57
C LEU A 347 19.79 17.65 -7.09
N VAL A 348 20.25 18.31 -6.03
CA VAL A 348 21.50 17.97 -5.34
C VAL A 348 21.20 16.86 -4.35
N TRP A 349 21.78 15.68 -4.55
CA TRP A 349 21.53 14.50 -3.74
C TRP A 349 22.70 14.29 -2.78
N HIS A 350 22.47 14.58 -1.51
CA HIS A 350 23.46 14.42 -0.46
C HIS A 350 23.50 12.99 0.09
N ASP A 351 24.67 12.48 0.46
CA ASP A 351 24.82 11.14 1.05
C ASP A 351 24.25 10.02 0.17
N ALA A 352 24.46 10.14 -1.15
CA ALA A 352 23.99 9.17 -2.14
C ALA A 352 24.50 7.71 -1.95
N PRO A 353 25.68 7.43 -1.32
CA PRO A 353 26.13 6.07 -1.10
C PRO A 353 25.16 5.17 -0.32
N THR A 354 24.37 5.72 0.61
CA THR A 354 23.36 4.94 1.35
C THR A 354 22.30 4.41 0.41
N ALA A 355 21.69 5.29 -0.39
CA ALA A 355 20.69 4.92 -1.38
C ALA A 355 21.26 3.92 -2.41
N ARG A 356 22.49 4.16 -2.90
CA ARG A 356 23.15 3.23 -3.83
C ARG A 356 23.38 1.84 -3.23
N ALA A 357 23.63 1.76 -1.93
CA ALA A 357 23.85 0.48 -1.25
C ALA A 357 22.54 -0.26 -0.89
N CYS A 358 21.41 0.44 -0.81
CA CYS A 358 20.15 -0.13 -0.31
C CYS A 358 19.05 -0.26 -1.38
N LEU A 359 18.98 0.66 -2.34
CA LEU A 359 17.90 0.67 -3.34
C LEU A 359 18.06 -0.45 -4.37
N GLY A 360 16.93 -1.01 -4.79
CA GLY A 360 16.88 -2.17 -5.66
C GLY A 360 17.25 -3.49 -4.97
N LEU A 361 17.56 -3.45 -3.66
CA LEU A 361 17.77 -4.63 -2.82
C LEU A 361 16.50 -4.97 -2.03
N ALA A 362 15.38 -5.17 -2.72
CA ALA A 362 14.21 -5.76 -2.07
C ALA A 362 14.41 -7.28 -2.01
N PRO A 363 14.42 -7.92 -0.83
CA PRO A 363 14.23 -9.35 -0.76
C PRO A 363 12.77 -9.64 -1.11
N ARG A 364 12.51 -9.79 -2.42
CA ARG A 364 11.30 -10.42 -2.96
C ARG A 364 10.02 -9.67 -2.61
N THR A 365 9.86 -8.50 -3.19
CA THR A 365 8.53 -7.92 -3.47
C THR A 365 8.19 -8.15 -4.93
N ASP A 366 6.89 -8.28 -5.18
CA ASP A 366 6.19 -8.38 -6.46
C ASP A 366 6.59 -7.29 -7.49
N ILE A 367 6.93 -6.09 -7.01
CA ILE A 367 7.43 -4.98 -7.83
C ILE A 367 8.93 -4.82 -7.59
N ARG A 368 9.72 -4.94 -8.67
CA ARG A 368 11.15 -4.61 -8.62
C ARG A 368 11.31 -3.12 -8.33
N GLN A 369 11.78 -2.80 -7.14
CA GLN A 369 12.12 -1.44 -6.76
C GLN A 369 13.22 -0.88 -7.68
N ALA A 370 13.09 0.39 -8.04
CA ALA A 370 14.09 1.06 -8.86
C ALA A 370 15.45 1.07 -8.15
N THR A 371 16.51 0.73 -8.88
CA THR A 371 17.88 0.91 -8.38
C THR A 371 18.22 2.40 -8.35
N PHE A 372 19.27 2.76 -7.61
CA PHE A 372 19.78 4.12 -7.61
C PHE A 372 20.09 4.63 -9.03
N GLU A 373 20.70 3.81 -9.88
CA GLU A 373 21.02 4.17 -11.26
C GLU A 373 19.76 4.41 -12.10
N GLN A 374 18.71 3.61 -11.90
CA GLN A 374 17.44 3.78 -12.61
C GLN A 374 16.69 5.04 -12.19
N LEU A 375 16.84 5.46 -10.93
CA LEU A 375 16.34 6.77 -10.49
C LEU A 375 17.07 7.92 -11.20
N LEU A 376 18.40 7.83 -11.37
CA LEU A 376 19.16 8.84 -12.11
C LEU A 376 18.72 8.90 -13.59
N GLU A 377 18.57 7.75 -14.24
CA GLU A 377 18.08 7.66 -15.61
C GLU A 377 16.67 8.23 -15.76
N PHE A 378 15.78 7.91 -14.81
CA PHE A 378 14.42 8.45 -14.76
C PHE A 378 14.43 9.98 -14.69
N PHE A 379 15.18 10.57 -13.77
CA PHE A 379 15.24 12.04 -13.65
C PHE A 379 15.85 12.70 -14.88
N ALA A 380 16.94 12.14 -15.42
CA ALA A 380 17.58 12.64 -16.63
C ALA A 380 16.62 12.62 -17.83
N ALA A 381 15.83 11.55 -17.99
CA ALA A 381 14.83 11.43 -19.05
C ALA A 381 13.70 12.48 -18.95
N HIS A 382 13.45 13.01 -17.75
CA HIS A 382 12.47 14.07 -17.50
C HIS A 382 13.09 15.48 -17.38
N GLY A 383 14.36 15.64 -17.79
CA GLY A 383 15.03 16.94 -17.84
C GLY A 383 15.48 17.48 -16.49
N ILE A 384 15.60 16.63 -15.48
CA ILE A 384 16.07 16.99 -14.14
C ILE A 384 17.58 16.72 -14.04
N ASP A 385 18.36 17.73 -13.66
CA ASP A 385 19.80 17.62 -13.45
C ASP A 385 20.08 17.11 -12.04
N VAL A 386 20.47 15.84 -11.91
CA VAL A 386 20.79 15.22 -10.60
C VAL A 386 22.29 15.27 -10.34
N ARG A 387 22.68 15.81 -9.19
CA ARG A 387 24.07 15.95 -8.74
C ARG A 387 24.27 15.19 -7.44
N PRO A 388 24.62 13.89 -7.49
CA PRO A 388 24.90 13.09 -6.30
C PRO A 388 26.29 13.37 -5.75
N ASP A 389 26.40 13.53 -4.43
CA ASP A 389 27.67 13.59 -3.68
C ASP A 389 27.89 12.43 -2.70
#